data_AF-A0A3A9A6P8-F1
#
_entry.id   AF-A0A3A9A6P8-F1
#
_cell.length_a   1.000
_cell.length_b   1.000
_cell.length_c   1.000
_cell.angle_alpha   90.00
_cell.angle_beta   90.00
_cell.angle_gamma   90.00
#
_symmetry.space_group_name_H-M   'P 1'
#
loop_
_entity.id
_entity.type
_entity.pdbx_description
1 polymer ?
#
loop_
_entity_poly.entity_id
_entity_poly.type
_entity_poly.pdbx_seq_one_letter_code
_entity_poly.pdbx_strand_id
1 'polypeptide(L)'
;MRLMKLEIKRIIKTRLTLVLLTLALLFSLLLAWLPITFSYNSYTDTDGTKVELKGLAAIAYEKKLQADITGTVTPEKVRQAVEDYQACLRKYGVELSYDLPDGVYEEEILPYAPLLHGIREAFANPDTGVAPTILEIDPKKVDAYYDVCEERIVSLMKQEQKNHPAAQKKAIDLYSTVEKPYQFFPGYSTNAMDYQIILSFLVMLFCTVITAPVFTSDYQTGADDIFRCTKYGRTKFALIKILSAFIICGTAYLLCAGIYVLVSNSLWGWECTRTSMQMLYSIINLPNMTIGQLQCFNVICGLLSILAVISFTVFLSSRIKTIASCLSIALLFGLLPIVIYMMFPSEIGIWLYSILPAGGTGLQTSFLYAATEFDFWNIGNIAIWLPHVMAGAYTIEIPLFGFLAVSSYNKYKRK
;
A
#
# COMPACT_ATOMS: atom_id res chain seq x y z
N MET A 1 26.00 -13.96 -21.89
CA MET A 1 25.85 -12.49 -21.71
C MET A 1 25.49 -11.72 -22.98
N ARG A 2 26.12 -11.95 -24.15
CA ARG A 2 25.81 -11.18 -25.39
C ARG A 2 24.33 -11.27 -25.83
N LEU A 3 23.72 -12.47 -25.79
CA LEU A 3 22.31 -12.67 -26.15
C LEU A 3 21.35 -11.88 -25.24
N MET A 4 21.58 -11.91 -23.92
CA MET A 4 20.78 -11.14 -22.96
C MET A 4 20.86 -9.63 -23.20
N LYS A 5 22.05 -9.09 -23.48
CA LYS A 5 22.21 -7.68 -23.85
C LYS A 5 21.43 -7.31 -25.12
N LEU A 6 21.42 -8.20 -26.11
CA LEU A 6 20.68 -7.99 -27.36
C LEU A 6 19.16 -8.03 -27.13
N GLU A 7 18.67 -8.97 -26.31
CA GLU A 7 17.24 -9.09 -26.00
C GLU A 7 16.74 -7.90 -25.16
N ILE A 8 17.51 -7.48 -24.15
CA ILE A 8 17.21 -6.25 -23.39
C ILE A 8 17.17 -5.04 -24.33
N LYS A 9 18.18 -4.90 -25.20
CA LYS A 9 18.23 -3.81 -26.18
C LYS A 9 17.02 -3.85 -27.13
N ARG A 10 16.59 -5.04 -27.55
CA ARG A 10 15.43 -5.22 -28.42
C ARG A 10 14.15 -4.70 -27.75
N ILE A 11 13.88 -5.11 -26.50
CA ILE A 11 12.67 -4.71 -25.76
C ILE A 11 12.69 -3.21 -25.46
N ILE A 12 13.81 -2.69 -24.94
CA ILE A 12 13.95 -1.27 -24.57
C ILE A 12 13.85 -0.35 -25.79
N LYS A 13 14.42 -0.72 -26.94
CA LYS A 13 14.44 0.17 -28.12
C LYS A 13 13.11 0.28 -28.87
N THR A 14 12.07 -0.44 -28.46
CA THR A 14 10.75 -0.23 -29.07
C THR A 14 10.20 1.12 -28.64
N ARG A 15 9.57 1.85 -29.56
CA ARG A 15 8.99 3.18 -29.28
C ARG A 15 8.01 3.13 -28.11
N LEU A 16 7.16 2.10 -28.08
CA LEU A 16 6.18 1.90 -27.02
C LEU A 16 6.83 1.71 -25.66
N THR A 17 7.85 0.83 -25.53
CA THR A 17 8.55 0.63 -24.26
C THR A 17 9.20 1.92 -23.76
N LEU A 18 9.85 2.69 -24.64
CA LEU A 18 10.44 3.97 -24.26
C LEU A 18 9.38 4.94 -23.71
N VAL A 19 8.26 5.10 -24.42
CA VAL A 19 7.16 5.96 -23.98
C VAL A 19 6.61 5.52 -22.63
N LEU A 20 6.34 4.23 -22.43
CA LEU A 20 5.80 3.71 -21.18
C LEU A 20 6.76 3.87 -20.00
N LEU A 21 8.06 3.62 -20.21
CA LEU A 21 9.07 3.82 -19.17
C LEU A 21 9.25 5.31 -18.83
N THR A 22 9.20 6.20 -19.82
CA THR A 22 9.23 7.65 -19.57
C THR A 22 7.98 8.11 -18.82
N LEU A 23 6.79 7.64 -19.21
CA LEU A 23 5.55 7.94 -18.49
C LEU A 23 5.57 7.43 -17.06
N ALA A 24 6.11 6.23 -16.81
CA ALA A 24 6.27 5.69 -15.46
C ALA A 24 7.12 6.60 -14.56
N LEU A 25 8.24 7.11 -15.09
CA LEU A 25 9.10 8.05 -14.37
C LEU A 25 8.42 9.39 -14.11
N LEU A 26 7.70 9.93 -15.11
CA LEU A 26 6.93 11.17 -14.95
C LEU A 26 5.82 11.02 -13.90
N PHE A 27 5.10 9.90 -13.90
CA PHE A 27 4.10 9.59 -12.88
C PHE A 27 4.69 9.39 -11.50
N SER A 28 5.92 8.91 -11.38
CA SER A 28 6.61 8.82 -10.09
C SER A 28 6.78 10.20 -9.44
N LEU A 29 7.14 11.21 -10.22
CA LEU A 29 7.25 12.59 -9.76
C LEU A 29 5.88 13.21 -9.49
N LEU A 30 4.94 13.06 -10.44
CA LEU A 30 3.61 13.64 -10.35
C LEU A 30 2.84 13.09 -9.13
N LEU A 31 2.81 11.77 -8.96
CA LEU A 31 2.07 11.13 -7.86
C LEU A 31 2.73 11.35 -6.50
N ALA A 32 4.04 11.63 -6.45
CA ALA A 32 4.70 12.02 -5.20
C ALA A 32 4.32 13.46 -4.81
N TRP A 33 4.12 14.34 -5.80
CA TRP A 33 3.76 15.73 -5.58
C TRP A 33 2.26 15.97 -5.32
N LEU A 34 1.38 15.23 -6.00
CA LEU A 34 -0.07 15.41 -5.92
C LEU A 34 -0.66 15.36 -4.50
N PRO A 35 -0.28 14.42 -3.61
CA PRO A 35 -0.79 14.36 -2.23
C PRO A 35 -0.68 15.67 -1.45
N ILE A 36 0.39 16.44 -1.67
CA ILE A 36 0.61 17.73 -1.00
C ILE A 36 -0.41 18.76 -1.43
N THR A 37 -0.89 18.71 -2.68
CA THR A 37 -1.87 19.68 -3.18
C THR A 37 -3.22 19.61 -2.45
N PHE A 38 -3.49 18.49 -1.77
CA PHE A 38 -4.67 18.29 -0.94
C PHE A 38 -4.49 18.76 0.51
N SER A 39 -3.27 19.14 0.92
CA SER A 39 -3.03 19.75 2.23
C SER A 39 -3.53 21.18 2.26
N TYR A 40 -4.46 21.45 3.15
CA TYR A 40 -5.09 22.75 3.36
C TYR A 40 -5.19 23.03 4.85
N ASN A 41 -4.87 24.26 5.25
CA ASN A 41 -5.08 24.78 6.61
C ASN A 41 -5.54 26.24 6.51
N SER A 42 -6.22 26.73 7.54
CA SER A 42 -6.54 28.16 7.65
C SER A 42 -6.33 28.68 9.07
N TYR A 43 -6.06 29.97 9.19
CA TYR A 43 -6.01 30.69 10.46
C TYR A 43 -6.59 32.09 10.28
N THR A 44 -6.97 32.71 11.40
CA THR A 44 -7.43 34.11 11.42
C THR A 44 -6.24 35.01 11.75
N ASP A 45 -5.92 35.98 10.89
CA ASP A 45 -4.87 36.96 11.18
C ASP A 45 -5.37 38.00 12.20
N THR A 46 -4.44 38.78 12.75
CA THR A 46 -4.63 39.89 13.68
C THR A 46 -5.66 40.93 13.20
N ASP A 47 -5.86 41.07 11.90
CA ASP A 47 -6.87 41.94 11.27
C ASP A 47 -8.25 41.26 11.11
N GLY A 48 -8.45 40.06 11.67
CA GLY A 48 -9.71 39.30 11.56
C GLY A 48 -9.94 38.67 10.18
N THR A 49 -8.94 38.69 9.30
CA THR A 49 -9.04 38.13 7.95
C THR A 49 -8.60 36.67 7.94
N LYS A 50 -9.41 35.79 7.34
CA LYS A 50 -9.08 34.36 7.18
C LYS A 50 -8.00 34.18 6.12
N VAL A 51 -6.87 33.61 6.50
CA VAL A 51 -5.76 33.28 5.60
C VAL A 51 -5.79 31.79 5.30
N GLU A 52 -5.91 31.46 4.00
CA GLU A 52 -5.84 30.08 3.52
C GLU A 52 -4.41 29.68 3.16
N LEU A 53 -3.94 28.57 3.73
CA LEU A 53 -2.66 27.95 3.39
C LEU A 53 -2.91 26.68 2.58
N LYS A 54 -2.11 26.47 1.52
CA LYS A 54 -2.19 25.30 0.64
C LYS A 54 -0.83 24.67 0.43
N GLY A 55 -0.80 23.36 0.23
CA GLY A 55 0.42 22.63 -0.10
C GLY A 55 1.48 22.69 0.99
N LEU A 56 2.73 22.94 0.57
CA LEU A 56 3.89 22.97 1.47
C LEU A 56 3.74 24.02 2.59
N ALA A 57 3.07 25.15 2.34
CA ALA A 57 2.83 26.16 3.36
C ALA A 57 1.87 25.66 4.46
N ALA A 58 0.84 24.91 4.07
CA ALA A 58 -0.09 24.28 5.03
C ALA A 58 0.62 23.24 5.89
N ILE A 59 1.47 22.41 5.28
CA ILE A 59 2.26 21.39 5.98
C ILE A 59 3.26 22.04 6.95
N ALA A 60 3.98 23.08 6.51
CA ALA A 60 4.92 23.79 7.37
C ALA A 60 4.23 24.47 8.56
N TYR A 61 3.04 25.04 8.33
CA TYR A 61 2.21 25.59 9.39
C TYR A 61 1.75 24.53 10.39
N GLU A 62 1.23 23.39 9.90
CA GLU A 62 0.80 22.28 10.75
C GLU A 62 1.94 21.74 11.62
N LYS A 63 3.13 21.56 11.03
CA LYS A 63 4.32 21.14 11.77
C LYS A 63 4.72 22.11 12.88
N LYS A 64 4.59 23.41 12.62
CA LYS A 64 4.87 24.44 13.63
C LYS A 64 3.83 24.41 14.74
N LEU A 65 2.55 24.25 14.38
CA LEU A 65 1.44 24.21 15.31
C LEU A 65 1.49 22.98 16.24
N GLN A 66 1.91 21.84 15.70
CA GLN A 66 1.98 20.55 16.40
C GLN A 66 3.39 20.23 16.92
N ALA A 67 4.28 21.23 17.01
CA ALA A 67 5.65 21.03 17.44
C ALA A 67 5.73 20.46 18.88
N ASP A 68 4.87 20.92 19.78
CA ASP A 68 4.86 20.54 21.20
C ASP A 68 4.44 19.07 21.42
N ILE A 69 3.64 18.52 20.50
CA ILE A 69 3.18 17.12 20.59
C ILE A 69 4.13 16.13 19.90
N THR A 70 5.15 16.62 19.19
CA THR A 70 6.12 15.79 18.45
C THR A 70 6.90 14.85 19.38
N GLY A 71 7.24 13.67 18.86
CA GLY A 71 8.00 12.62 19.54
C GLY A 71 7.11 11.58 20.20
N THR A 72 7.49 11.13 21.39
CA THR A 72 6.79 10.08 22.13
C THR A 72 5.38 10.52 22.52
N VAL A 73 4.40 9.68 22.19
CA VAL A 73 2.98 9.81 22.53
C VAL A 73 2.76 9.15 23.89
N THR A 74 2.93 9.90 24.98
CA THR A 74 2.76 9.36 26.33
C THR A 74 1.28 9.40 26.75
N PRO A 75 0.83 8.53 27.68
CA PRO A 75 -0.53 8.58 28.20
C PRO A 75 -0.92 9.95 28.75
N GLU A 76 0.01 10.68 29.36
CA GLU A 76 -0.23 12.02 29.90
C GLU A 76 -0.54 13.04 28.82
N LYS A 77 0.20 13.01 27.69
CA LYS A 77 -0.08 13.88 26.54
C LYS A 77 -1.46 13.59 25.95
N VAL A 78 -1.81 12.31 25.85
CA VAL A 78 -3.11 11.87 25.32
C VAL A 78 -4.24 12.27 26.26
N ARG A 79 -4.06 12.11 27.58
CA ARG A 79 -5.03 12.57 28.59
C ARG A 79 -5.23 14.07 28.51
N GLN A 80 -4.14 14.85 28.48
CA GLN A 80 -4.21 16.30 28.36
C GLN A 80 -4.99 16.72 27.10
N ALA A 81 -4.72 16.09 25.95
CA ALA A 81 -5.45 16.34 24.72
C ALA A 81 -6.96 16.06 24.86
N VAL A 82 -7.35 14.98 25.56
CA VAL A 82 -8.76 14.67 25.84
C VAL A 82 -9.38 15.72 26.76
N GLU A 83 -8.69 16.14 27.82
CA GLU A 83 -9.16 17.17 28.74
C GLU A 83 -9.35 18.52 28.04
N ASP A 84 -8.38 18.93 27.23
CA ASP A 84 -8.41 20.18 26.46
C ASP A 84 -9.54 20.16 25.44
N TYR A 85 -9.72 19.03 24.74
CA TYR A 85 -10.83 18.84 23.82
C TYR A 85 -12.19 18.96 24.52
N GLN A 86 -12.35 18.29 25.67
CA GLN A 86 -13.58 18.36 26.47
C GLN A 86 -13.83 19.77 27.00
N ALA A 87 -12.79 20.47 27.44
CA ALA A 87 -12.88 21.84 27.91
C ALA A 87 -13.30 22.81 26.79
N CYS A 88 -12.73 22.64 25.58
CA CYS A 88 -13.10 23.40 24.39
C CYS A 88 -14.59 23.22 24.05
N LEU A 89 -15.06 21.97 23.92
CA LEU A 89 -16.47 21.72 23.61
C LEU A 89 -17.42 22.27 24.69
N ARG A 90 -17.08 22.12 25.97
CA ARG A 90 -17.88 22.69 27.08
C ARG A 90 -17.90 24.22 27.08
N LYS A 91 -16.78 24.87 26.74
CA LYS A 91 -16.66 26.33 26.63
C LYS A 91 -17.62 26.88 25.57
N TYR A 92 -17.76 26.19 24.43
CA TYR A 92 -18.67 26.59 23.35
C TYR A 92 -20.07 25.98 23.44
N GLY A 93 -20.33 25.12 24.42
CA GLY A 93 -21.65 24.51 24.65
C GLY A 93 -22.08 23.54 23.55
N VAL A 94 -21.13 22.89 22.88
CA VAL A 94 -21.37 21.97 21.76
C VAL A 94 -21.02 20.52 22.13
N GLU A 95 -21.61 19.55 21.44
CA GLU A 95 -21.33 18.13 21.67
C GLU A 95 -20.29 17.54 20.70
N LEU A 96 -20.20 18.11 19.49
CA LEU A 96 -19.30 17.66 18.44
C LEU A 96 -18.41 18.80 17.96
N SER A 97 -17.18 18.49 17.54
CA SER A 97 -16.25 19.48 17.01
C SER A 97 -16.74 20.15 15.71
N TYR A 98 -17.67 19.52 14.98
CA TYR A 98 -18.27 20.08 13.78
C TYR A 98 -19.23 21.24 14.04
N ASP A 99 -19.74 21.34 15.27
CA ASP A 99 -20.66 22.40 15.67
C ASP A 99 -19.92 23.62 16.24
N LEU A 100 -18.58 23.57 16.30
CA LEU A 100 -17.77 24.69 16.77
C LEU A 100 -17.85 25.88 15.80
N PRO A 101 -17.79 27.12 16.32
CA PRO A 101 -17.69 28.30 15.48
C PRO A 101 -16.47 28.24 14.54
N ASP A 102 -16.59 28.89 13.37
CA ASP A 102 -15.51 28.94 12.37
C ASP A 102 -14.18 29.38 12.99
N GLY A 103 -13.10 28.64 12.72
CA GLY A 103 -11.74 28.94 13.19
C GLY A 103 -11.37 28.35 14.56
N VAL A 104 -12.37 27.99 15.39
CA VAL A 104 -12.11 27.46 16.75
C VAL A 104 -11.42 26.10 16.69
N TYR A 105 -11.77 25.26 15.72
CA TYR A 105 -11.09 23.97 15.56
C TYR A 105 -9.61 24.16 15.22
N GLU A 106 -9.29 25.03 14.26
CA GLU A 106 -7.92 25.30 13.82
C GLU A 106 -7.07 25.95 14.90
N GLU A 107 -7.66 26.78 15.76
CA GLU A 107 -6.95 27.50 16.83
C GLU A 107 -6.85 26.67 18.13
N GLU A 108 -7.93 26.03 18.57
CA GLU A 108 -8.01 25.41 19.90
C GLU A 108 -7.92 23.87 19.88
N ILE A 109 -8.05 23.18 18.74
CA ILE A 109 -8.03 21.69 18.67
C ILE A 109 -6.90 21.15 17.79
N LEU A 110 -6.70 21.72 16.60
CA LEU A 110 -5.68 21.29 15.64
C LEU A 110 -4.24 21.16 16.22
N PRO A 111 -3.80 21.97 17.20
CA PRO A 111 -2.47 21.81 17.82
C PRO A 111 -2.22 20.44 18.46
N TYR A 112 -3.25 19.77 18.97
CA TYR A 112 -3.14 18.47 19.63
C TYR A 112 -4.04 17.38 19.02
N ALA A 113 -4.80 17.70 17.95
CA ALA A 113 -5.71 16.78 17.28
C ALA A 113 -5.11 15.39 16.96
N PRO A 114 -3.84 15.26 16.53
CA PRO A 114 -3.25 13.94 16.29
C PRO A 114 -3.17 13.03 17.53
N LEU A 115 -3.12 13.59 18.73
CA LEU A 115 -3.14 12.81 19.98
C LEU A 115 -4.52 12.26 20.32
N LEU A 116 -5.58 12.84 19.73
CA LEU A 116 -6.95 12.33 19.82
C LEU A 116 -7.21 11.18 18.83
N HIS A 117 -6.27 10.95 17.91
CA HIS A 117 -6.36 9.87 16.92
C HIS A 117 -6.51 8.52 17.63
N GLY A 118 -7.52 7.75 17.21
CA GLY A 118 -7.79 6.42 17.76
C GLY A 118 -8.28 6.38 19.22
N ILE A 119 -8.45 7.51 19.91
CA ILE A 119 -9.02 7.51 21.29
C ILE A 119 -10.40 6.87 21.31
N ARG A 120 -11.24 7.25 20.36
CA ARG A 120 -12.58 6.66 20.21
C ARG A 120 -12.52 5.16 19.90
N GLU A 121 -11.51 4.74 19.15
CA GLU A 121 -11.27 3.33 18.83
C GLU A 121 -10.82 2.54 20.07
N ALA A 122 -9.91 3.09 20.87
CA ALA A 122 -9.39 2.47 22.09
C ALA A 122 -10.51 2.18 23.08
N PHE A 123 -11.39 3.17 23.29
CA PHE A 123 -12.49 3.10 24.27
C PHE A 123 -13.81 2.56 23.70
N ALA A 124 -13.80 2.01 22.48
CA ALA A 124 -14.99 1.42 21.89
C ALA A 124 -15.52 0.25 22.74
N ASN A 125 -16.84 0.12 22.80
CA ASN A 125 -17.49 -0.89 23.63
C ASN A 125 -17.03 -2.31 23.23
N PRO A 126 -16.55 -3.14 24.17
CA PRO A 126 -16.02 -4.46 23.86
C PRO A 126 -17.03 -5.44 23.22
N ASP A 127 -18.31 -5.29 23.51
CA ASP A 127 -19.36 -6.19 23.04
C ASP A 127 -19.98 -5.70 21.73
N THR A 128 -20.25 -4.40 21.61
CA THR A 128 -20.95 -3.81 20.45
C THR A 128 -20.02 -3.21 19.41
N GLY A 129 -18.79 -2.86 19.78
CA GLY A 129 -17.83 -2.16 18.92
C GLY A 129 -18.15 -0.67 18.72
N VAL A 130 -19.22 -0.16 19.35
CA VAL A 130 -19.63 1.24 19.24
C VAL A 130 -18.64 2.14 19.99
N ALA A 131 -18.07 3.10 19.26
CA ALA A 131 -17.10 4.04 19.79
C ALA A 131 -17.81 5.22 20.50
N PRO A 132 -17.46 5.52 21.76
CA PRO A 132 -18.05 6.64 22.49
C PRO A 132 -17.67 7.99 21.85
N THR A 133 -18.37 9.04 22.23
CA THR A 133 -17.90 10.41 21.98
C THR A 133 -16.74 10.72 22.92
N ILE A 134 -15.83 11.63 22.52
CA ILE A 134 -14.69 12.00 23.38
C ILE A 134 -15.17 12.65 24.69
N LEU A 135 -16.36 13.27 24.70
CA LEU A 135 -17.00 13.83 25.90
C LEU A 135 -17.37 12.78 26.95
N GLU A 136 -17.70 11.56 26.53
CA GLU A 136 -18.10 10.46 27.42
C GLU A 136 -16.90 9.70 28.00
N ILE A 137 -15.70 9.93 27.47
CA ILE A 137 -14.49 9.25 27.92
C ILE A 137 -13.99 9.92 29.20
N ASP A 138 -13.86 9.14 30.27
CA ASP A 138 -13.25 9.60 31.53
C ASP A 138 -11.73 9.79 31.33
N PRO A 139 -11.20 11.03 31.44
CA PRO A 139 -9.78 11.30 31.26
C PRO A 139 -8.88 10.44 32.16
N LYS A 140 -9.33 10.06 33.36
CA LYS A 140 -8.54 9.21 34.27
C LYS A 140 -8.29 7.82 33.72
N LYS A 141 -9.19 7.29 32.88
CA LYS A 141 -8.98 6.00 32.23
C LYS A 141 -7.92 6.06 31.12
N VAL A 142 -7.62 7.27 30.61
CA VAL A 142 -6.59 7.49 29.59
C VAL A 142 -5.18 7.32 30.17
N ASP A 143 -4.99 7.36 31.50
CA ASP A 143 -3.69 7.06 32.13
C ASP A 143 -3.18 5.66 31.78
N ALA A 144 -4.10 4.71 31.54
CA ALA A 144 -3.80 3.35 31.10
C ALA A 144 -3.94 3.18 29.57
N TYR A 145 -3.71 4.24 28.79
CA TYR A 145 -3.99 4.28 27.33
C TYR A 145 -3.50 3.04 26.57
N TYR A 146 -2.25 2.62 26.78
CA TYR A 146 -1.69 1.48 26.08
C TYR A 146 -2.27 0.13 26.53
N ASP A 147 -2.65 0.00 27.80
CA ASP A 147 -3.33 -1.19 28.32
C ASP A 147 -4.73 -1.29 27.72
N VAL A 148 -5.45 -0.16 27.61
CA VAL A 148 -6.75 -0.09 26.92
C VAL A 148 -6.62 -0.48 25.45
N CYS A 149 -5.54 -0.09 24.77
CA CYS A 149 -5.28 -0.54 23.40
C CYS A 149 -5.04 -2.06 23.32
N GLU A 150 -4.38 -2.67 24.32
CA GLU A 150 -4.21 -4.13 24.41
C GLU A 150 -5.53 -4.87 24.66
N GLU A 151 -6.39 -4.33 25.50
CA GLU A 151 -7.75 -4.88 25.68
C GLU A 151 -8.59 -4.71 24.42
N ARG A 152 -8.43 -3.57 23.72
CA ARG A 152 -9.17 -3.27 22.51
C ARG A 152 -8.91 -4.28 21.40
N ILE A 153 -7.65 -4.66 21.14
CA ILE A 153 -7.35 -5.66 20.09
C ILE A 153 -8.02 -7.01 20.39
N VAL A 154 -8.09 -7.42 21.66
CA VAL A 154 -8.77 -8.66 22.07
C VAL A 154 -10.27 -8.58 21.77
N SER A 155 -10.91 -7.46 22.11
CA SER A 155 -12.34 -7.26 21.85
C SER A 155 -12.65 -7.13 20.36
N LEU A 156 -11.86 -6.34 19.62
CA LEU A 156 -12.01 -6.18 18.17
C LEU A 156 -11.89 -7.54 17.49
N MET A 157 -10.91 -8.36 17.87
CA MET A 157 -10.71 -9.63 17.19
C MET A 157 -11.81 -10.65 17.47
N LYS A 158 -12.46 -10.59 18.64
CA LYS A 158 -13.69 -11.37 18.87
C LYS A 158 -14.82 -10.95 17.93
N GLN A 159 -14.87 -9.68 17.52
CA GLN A 159 -15.90 -9.14 16.62
C GLN A 159 -15.59 -9.42 15.14
N GLU A 160 -14.36 -9.17 14.71
CA GLU A 160 -13.92 -9.36 13.32
C GLU A 160 -13.70 -10.84 12.97
N GLN A 161 -13.22 -11.65 13.93
CA GLN A 161 -12.86 -13.06 13.72
C GLN A 161 -13.68 -13.99 14.62
N LYS A 162 -15.01 -13.77 14.70
CA LYS A 162 -15.97 -14.47 15.60
C LYS A 162 -15.78 -15.99 15.66
N ASN A 163 -15.65 -16.61 14.50
CA ASN A 163 -15.60 -18.07 14.35
C ASN A 163 -14.16 -18.61 14.28
N HIS A 164 -13.15 -17.75 14.46
CA HIS A 164 -11.75 -18.08 14.17
C HIS A 164 -10.82 -17.73 15.35
N PRO A 165 -10.84 -18.53 16.43
CA PRO A 165 -10.03 -18.28 17.62
C PRO A 165 -8.52 -18.30 17.34
N ALA A 166 -8.08 -19.05 16.31
CA ALA A 166 -6.69 -19.05 15.87
C ALA A 166 -6.25 -17.67 15.32
N ALA A 167 -7.11 -17.00 14.54
CA ALA A 167 -6.84 -15.66 14.02
C ALA A 167 -6.82 -14.62 15.15
N GLN A 168 -7.76 -14.72 16.10
CA GLN A 168 -7.79 -13.86 17.28
C GLN A 168 -6.45 -13.93 18.04
N LYS A 169 -6.01 -15.14 18.38
CA LYS A 169 -4.74 -15.34 19.07
C LYS A 169 -3.57 -14.80 18.25
N LYS A 170 -3.53 -15.11 16.95
CA LYS A 170 -2.43 -14.68 16.08
C LYS A 170 -2.33 -13.15 15.97
N ALA A 171 -3.46 -12.46 15.90
CA ALA A 171 -3.50 -11.00 15.88
C ALA A 171 -3.02 -10.38 17.20
N ILE A 172 -3.47 -10.92 18.34
CA ILE A 172 -3.02 -10.49 19.67
C ILE A 172 -1.50 -10.71 19.80
N ASP A 173 -1.00 -11.87 19.39
CA ASP A 173 0.43 -12.19 19.41
C ASP A 173 1.23 -11.21 18.52
N LEU A 174 0.75 -10.89 17.32
CA LEU A 174 1.39 -9.90 16.43
C LEU A 174 1.41 -8.51 17.06
N TYR A 175 0.27 -8.04 17.57
CA TYR A 175 0.15 -6.72 18.18
C TYR A 175 0.98 -6.57 19.46
N SER A 176 1.18 -7.66 20.23
CA SER A 176 2.04 -7.65 21.42
C SER A 176 3.50 -7.30 21.13
N THR A 177 3.94 -7.43 19.86
CA THR A 177 5.29 -7.07 19.42
C THR A 177 5.42 -5.61 18.98
N VAL A 178 4.31 -4.85 18.98
CA VAL A 178 4.30 -3.42 18.65
C VAL A 178 4.96 -2.63 19.75
N GLU A 179 5.94 -1.79 19.37
CA GLU A 179 6.67 -0.95 20.30
C GLU A 179 5.79 0.20 20.79
N LYS A 180 5.80 0.39 22.11
CA LYS A 180 5.03 1.41 22.82
C LYS A 180 5.98 2.14 23.78
N PRO A 181 5.83 3.46 23.99
CA PRO A 181 4.81 4.33 23.39
C PRO A 181 5.06 4.63 21.91
N TYR A 182 3.99 4.96 21.17
CA TYR A 182 4.09 5.35 19.76
C TYR A 182 4.90 6.64 19.57
N GLN A 183 5.43 6.83 18.36
CA GLN A 183 6.12 8.04 17.95
C GLN A 183 5.27 8.80 16.93
N PHE A 184 5.18 10.12 17.10
CA PHE A 184 4.45 11.00 16.19
C PHE A 184 5.32 12.18 15.72
N PHE A 185 5.37 12.38 14.42
CA PHE A 185 5.98 13.54 13.78
C PHE A 185 4.98 14.14 12.78
N PRO A 186 4.61 15.42 12.94
CA PRO A 186 3.49 16.02 12.24
C PRO A 186 3.74 16.20 10.74
N GLY A 187 2.63 16.32 10.01
CA GLY A 187 2.61 16.77 8.63
C GLY A 187 2.48 15.68 7.57
N TYR A 188 2.69 14.38 7.85
CA TYR A 188 2.56 13.32 6.83
C TYR A 188 1.15 12.74 6.79
N SER A 189 0.62 12.52 5.58
CA SER A 189 -0.76 12.05 5.35
C SER A 189 -0.81 10.64 4.77
N THR A 190 -1.87 9.89 5.08
CA THR A 190 -2.19 8.59 4.46
C THR A 190 -2.35 8.66 2.95
N ASN A 191 -2.77 9.82 2.41
CA ASN A 191 -2.84 10.08 0.97
C ASN A 191 -1.49 9.80 0.27
N ALA A 192 -0.37 10.12 0.91
CA ALA A 192 0.95 9.82 0.34
C ALA A 192 1.22 8.31 0.20
N MET A 193 0.61 7.46 1.03
CA MET A 193 0.73 6.01 0.87
C MET A 193 -0.20 5.49 -0.23
N ASP A 194 -1.41 6.02 -0.34
CA ASP A 194 -2.37 5.63 -1.38
C ASP A 194 -1.83 5.94 -2.78
N TYR A 195 -1.17 7.08 -2.95
CA TYR A 195 -0.54 7.45 -4.22
C TYR A 195 0.68 6.58 -4.56
N GLN A 196 1.38 6.02 -3.56
CA GLN A 196 2.41 4.99 -3.78
C GLN A 196 1.80 3.71 -4.36
N ILE A 197 0.62 3.31 -3.88
CA ILE A 197 -0.11 2.15 -4.43
C ILE A 197 -0.55 2.43 -5.86
N ILE A 198 -1.13 3.61 -6.13
CA ILE A 198 -1.56 4.01 -7.47
C ILE A 198 -0.38 3.97 -8.45
N LEU A 199 0.79 4.48 -8.06
CA LEU A 199 2.00 4.38 -8.87
C LEU A 199 2.36 2.91 -9.17
N SER A 200 2.39 2.07 -8.13
CA SER A 200 2.75 0.65 -8.26
C SER A 200 1.81 -0.08 -9.23
N PHE A 201 0.52 0.21 -9.14
CA PHE A 201 -0.51 -0.31 -10.05
C PHE A 201 -0.30 0.16 -11.50
N LEU A 202 -0.05 1.46 -11.73
CA LEU A 202 0.21 1.98 -13.08
C LEU A 202 1.48 1.36 -13.70
N VAL A 203 2.55 1.24 -12.91
CA VAL A 203 3.79 0.60 -13.36
C VAL A 203 3.55 -0.87 -13.68
N MET A 204 2.75 -1.59 -12.89
CA MET A 204 2.34 -2.97 -13.18
C MET A 204 1.64 -3.09 -14.55
N LEU A 205 0.69 -2.18 -14.85
CA LEU A 205 0.00 -2.16 -16.14
C LEU A 205 0.97 -1.90 -17.30
N PHE A 206 1.89 -0.94 -17.15
CA PHE A 206 2.91 -0.65 -18.16
C PHE A 206 3.86 -1.83 -18.38
N CYS A 207 4.31 -2.47 -17.31
CA CYS A 207 5.15 -3.67 -17.38
C CYS A 207 4.43 -4.82 -18.08
N THR A 208 3.12 -4.98 -17.86
CA THR A 208 2.28 -5.96 -18.55
C THR A 208 2.24 -5.70 -20.06
N VAL A 209 2.05 -4.44 -20.48
CA VAL A 209 2.08 -4.04 -21.89
C VAL A 209 3.44 -4.29 -22.54
N ILE A 210 4.54 -3.98 -21.84
CA ILE A 210 5.92 -4.22 -22.30
C ILE A 210 6.21 -5.73 -22.43
N THR A 211 5.63 -6.54 -21.55
CA THR A 211 5.90 -7.98 -21.43
C THR A 211 5.09 -8.82 -22.42
N ALA A 212 3.85 -8.44 -22.72
CA ALA A 212 2.97 -9.16 -23.66
C ALA A 212 3.64 -9.50 -25.02
N PRO A 213 4.42 -8.61 -25.67
CA PRO A 213 5.09 -8.91 -26.95
C PRO A 213 6.34 -9.79 -26.86
N VAL A 214 6.79 -10.22 -25.67
CA VAL A 214 8.09 -10.91 -25.49
C VAL A 214 8.23 -12.16 -26.35
N PHE A 215 7.22 -13.02 -26.41
CA PHE A 215 7.18 -14.18 -27.32
C PHE A 215 6.21 -13.97 -28.49
N THR A 216 5.05 -13.35 -28.25
CA THR A 216 4.02 -13.17 -29.29
C THR A 216 4.51 -12.38 -30.50
N SER A 217 5.42 -11.39 -30.34
CA SER A 217 5.98 -10.66 -31.49
C SER A 217 6.87 -11.53 -32.38
N ASP A 218 7.56 -12.53 -31.83
CA ASP A 218 8.36 -13.49 -32.60
C ASP A 218 7.47 -14.44 -33.39
N TYR A 219 6.34 -14.83 -32.81
CA TYR A 219 5.35 -15.66 -33.50
C TYR A 219 4.68 -14.91 -34.66
N GLN A 220 4.33 -13.64 -34.47
CA GLN A 220 3.68 -12.82 -35.50
C GLN A 220 4.61 -12.49 -36.68
N THR A 221 5.89 -12.24 -36.39
CA THR A 221 6.88 -11.90 -37.42
C THR A 221 7.49 -13.13 -38.11
N GLY A 222 7.26 -14.34 -37.58
CA GLY A 222 7.90 -15.56 -38.03
C GLY A 222 9.38 -15.68 -37.61
N ALA A 223 9.89 -14.75 -36.79
CA ALA A 223 11.26 -14.78 -36.31
C ALA A 223 11.54 -16.01 -35.42
N ASP A 224 10.51 -16.54 -34.74
CA ASP A 224 10.62 -17.76 -33.91
C ASP A 224 11.13 -18.97 -34.72
N ASP A 225 10.67 -19.13 -35.97
CA ASP A 225 11.08 -20.24 -36.84
C ASP A 225 12.59 -20.19 -37.12
N ILE A 226 13.14 -18.98 -37.32
CA ILE A 226 14.58 -18.76 -37.51
C ILE A 226 15.35 -19.03 -36.22
N PHE A 227 14.87 -18.52 -35.09
CA PHE A 227 15.56 -18.69 -33.81
C PHE A 227 15.69 -20.16 -33.44
N ARG A 228 14.65 -20.97 -33.63
CA ARG A 228 14.64 -22.40 -33.31
C ARG A 228 15.68 -23.22 -34.09
N CYS A 229 16.12 -22.76 -35.25
CA CYS A 229 17.19 -23.39 -36.03
C CYS A 229 18.59 -23.13 -35.43
N THR A 230 18.72 -22.21 -34.46
CA THR A 230 20.00 -21.87 -33.85
C THR A 230 20.33 -22.75 -32.63
N LYS A 231 21.62 -22.89 -32.32
CA LYS A 231 22.14 -23.68 -31.18
C LYS A 231 21.48 -23.36 -29.83
N TYR A 232 21.03 -22.11 -29.63
CA TYR A 232 20.46 -21.65 -28.36
C TYR A 232 18.99 -21.26 -28.43
N GLY A 233 18.30 -21.44 -29.56
CA GLY A 233 16.96 -20.91 -29.83
C GLY A 233 15.77 -21.52 -29.10
N ARG A 234 15.99 -22.56 -28.29
CA ARG A 234 14.95 -23.25 -27.51
C ARG A 234 14.98 -22.78 -26.04
N THR A 235 15.14 -23.70 -25.08
CA THR A 235 15.14 -23.43 -23.63
C THR A 235 16.01 -22.25 -23.22
N LYS A 236 17.26 -22.16 -23.73
CA LYS A 236 18.19 -21.09 -23.34
C LYS A 236 17.70 -19.71 -23.78
N PHE A 237 17.14 -19.59 -24.97
CA PHE A 237 16.59 -18.33 -25.45
C PHE A 237 15.31 -17.94 -24.71
N ALA A 238 14.45 -18.92 -24.40
CA ALA A 238 13.28 -18.69 -23.56
C ALA A 238 13.68 -18.08 -22.21
N LEU A 239 14.62 -18.71 -21.49
CA LEU A 239 15.13 -18.19 -20.22
C LEU A 239 15.70 -16.77 -20.34
N ILE A 240 16.44 -16.48 -21.41
CA ILE A 240 16.98 -15.14 -21.66
C ILE A 240 15.86 -14.11 -21.84
N LYS A 241 14.77 -14.45 -22.52
CA LYS A 241 13.59 -13.59 -22.68
C LYS A 241 12.90 -13.30 -21.35
N ILE A 242 12.65 -14.34 -20.54
CA ILE A 242 12.04 -14.18 -19.21
C ILE A 242 12.91 -13.27 -18.34
N LEU A 243 14.21 -13.57 -18.24
CA LEU A 243 15.15 -12.78 -17.44
C LEU A 243 15.26 -11.34 -17.95
N SER A 244 15.21 -11.12 -19.26
CA SER A 244 15.23 -9.75 -19.82
C SER A 244 13.98 -8.97 -19.43
N ALA A 245 12.79 -9.59 -19.47
CA ALA A 245 11.55 -8.96 -19.02
C ALA A 245 11.59 -8.62 -17.52
N PHE A 246 12.09 -9.55 -16.69
CA PHE A 246 12.23 -9.35 -15.24
C PHE A 246 13.20 -8.21 -14.92
N ILE A 247 14.36 -8.16 -15.58
CA ILE A 247 15.35 -7.10 -15.37
C ILE A 247 14.77 -5.75 -15.78
N ILE A 248 14.14 -5.64 -16.96
CA ILE A 248 13.60 -4.37 -17.44
C ILE A 248 12.51 -3.85 -16.51
N CYS A 249 11.50 -4.68 -16.24
CA CYS A 249 10.33 -4.26 -15.48
C CYS A 249 10.63 -4.11 -13.98
N GLY A 250 11.43 -5.02 -13.40
CA GLY A 250 11.85 -4.93 -12.00
C GLY A 250 12.73 -3.70 -11.75
N THR A 251 13.65 -3.39 -12.65
CA THR A 251 14.46 -2.15 -12.55
C THR A 251 13.58 -0.91 -12.74
N ALA A 252 12.68 -0.91 -13.72
CA ALA A 252 11.76 0.20 -13.95
C ALA A 252 10.91 0.50 -12.70
N TYR A 253 10.34 -0.53 -12.08
CA TYR A 253 9.58 -0.39 -10.85
C TYR A 253 10.43 0.13 -9.68
N LEU A 254 11.59 -0.48 -9.42
CA LEU A 254 12.47 -0.03 -8.32
C LEU A 254 12.91 1.42 -8.50
N LEU A 255 13.21 1.85 -9.74
CA LEU A 255 13.54 3.24 -10.04
C LEU A 255 12.34 4.16 -9.78
N CYS A 256 11.15 3.80 -10.26
CA CYS A 256 9.93 4.59 -10.08
C CYS A 256 9.57 4.71 -8.59
N ALA A 257 9.51 3.59 -7.88
CA ALA A 257 9.21 3.54 -6.45
C ALA A 257 10.27 4.26 -5.61
N GLY A 258 11.56 4.10 -5.96
CA GLY A 258 12.65 4.81 -5.30
C GLY A 258 12.55 6.33 -5.48
N ILE A 259 12.31 6.80 -6.71
CA ILE A 259 12.07 8.23 -7.00
C ILE A 259 10.86 8.74 -6.22
N TYR A 260 9.76 7.98 -6.22
CA TYR A 260 8.56 8.34 -5.48
C TYR A 260 8.83 8.54 -3.99
N VAL A 261 9.45 7.55 -3.33
CA VAL A 261 9.74 7.60 -1.89
C VAL A 261 10.69 8.77 -1.58
N LEU A 262 11.72 8.97 -2.39
CA LEU A 262 12.67 10.08 -2.21
C LEU A 262 11.99 11.44 -2.34
N VAL A 263 11.18 11.64 -3.38
CA VAL A 263 10.49 12.91 -3.62
C VAL A 263 9.40 13.15 -2.58
N SER A 264 8.58 12.15 -2.30
CA SER A 264 7.54 12.22 -1.27
C SER A 264 8.15 12.60 0.08
N ASN A 265 9.14 11.85 0.57
CA ASN A 265 9.76 12.14 1.87
C ASN A 265 10.49 13.48 1.90
N SER A 266 11.05 13.95 0.78
CA SER A 266 11.68 15.27 0.71
C SER A 266 10.67 16.41 0.75
N LEU A 267 9.46 16.20 0.22
CA LEU A 267 8.39 17.20 0.24
C LEU A 267 7.66 17.23 1.59
N TRP A 268 7.37 16.06 2.16
CA TRP A 268 6.69 15.94 3.45
C TRP A 268 7.61 16.13 4.65
N GLY A 269 8.91 15.86 4.52
CA GLY A 269 9.90 15.88 5.60
C GLY A 269 10.32 14.46 6.02
N TRP A 270 11.64 14.24 6.07
CA TRP A 270 12.21 12.93 6.41
C TRP A 270 11.96 12.52 7.85
N GLU A 271 11.78 13.48 8.74
CA GLU A 271 11.42 13.27 10.14
C GLU A 271 10.10 12.50 10.30
N CYS A 272 9.15 12.70 9.39
CA CYS A 272 7.84 12.05 9.42
C CYS A 272 7.90 10.54 9.19
N THR A 273 8.99 10.05 8.58
CA THR A 273 9.18 8.61 8.37
C THR A 273 9.31 7.83 9.67
N ARG A 274 9.60 8.50 10.78
CA ARG A 274 9.72 7.91 12.13
C ARG A 274 8.38 7.78 12.86
N THR A 275 7.31 8.36 12.33
CA THR A 275 5.97 8.21 12.89
C THR A 275 5.58 6.73 12.89
N SER A 276 5.05 6.22 14.00
CA SER A 276 4.47 4.88 14.09
C SER A 276 3.22 4.81 13.21
N MET A 277 3.03 3.75 12.43
CA MET A 277 1.88 3.63 11.54
C MET A 277 0.53 3.72 12.29
N GLN A 278 0.51 3.31 13.55
CA GLN A 278 -0.63 3.38 14.47
C GLN A 278 -1.18 4.80 14.65
N MET A 279 -0.34 5.83 14.46
CA MET A 279 -0.75 7.24 14.54
C MET A 279 -1.43 7.77 13.27
N LEU A 280 -1.41 7.01 12.17
CA LEU A 280 -2.04 7.41 10.90
C LEU A 280 -3.15 6.47 10.44
N TYR A 281 -3.11 5.20 10.83
CA TYR A 281 -4.10 4.19 10.49
C TYR A 281 -4.94 3.83 11.73
N SER A 282 -4.99 2.58 12.15
CA SER A 282 -5.61 2.14 13.40
C SER A 282 -4.56 2.09 14.51
N ILE A 283 -4.93 2.54 15.71
CA ILE A 283 -4.04 2.47 16.89
C ILE A 283 -3.65 1.03 17.24
N ILE A 284 -4.46 0.05 16.83
CA ILE A 284 -4.23 -1.37 17.09
C ILE A 284 -3.77 -2.13 15.84
N ASN A 285 -3.21 -1.43 14.84
CA ASN A 285 -2.60 -2.09 13.70
C ASN A 285 -1.51 -3.08 14.14
N LEU A 286 -1.59 -4.29 13.57
CA LEU A 286 -0.76 -5.44 13.93
C LEU A 286 0.74 -5.25 13.68
N PRO A 287 1.20 -4.59 12.59
CA PRO A 287 2.62 -4.51 12.29
C PRO A 287 3.31 -3.44 13.14
N ASN A 288 4.46 -3.80 13.72
CA ASN A 288 5.37 -2.84 14.31
C ASN A 288 6.21 -2.16 13.21
N MET A 289 5.64 -1.14 12.57
CA MET A 289 6.31 -0.40 11.50
C MET A 289 6.17 1.11 11.69
N THR A 290 7.27 1.81 11.49
CA THR A 290 7.27 3.24 11.19
C THR A 290 6.80 3.48 9.75
N ILE A 291 6.38 4.71 9.42
CA ILE A 291 5.97 5.06 8.06
C ILE A 291 7.07 4.79 7.03
N GLY A 292 8.34 5.06 7.34
CA GLY A 292 9.46 4.75 6.45
C GLY A 292 9.64 3.24 6.23
N GLN A 293 9.47 2.43 7.27
CA GLN A 293 9.49 0.97 7.15
C GLN A 293 8.30 0.46 6.34
N LEU A 294 7.11 1.03 6.53
CA LEU A 294 5.91 0.67 5.78
C LEU A 294 6.02 1.04 4.29
N GLN A 295 6.61 2.19 3.96
CA GLN A 295 6.95 2.56 2.58
C GLN A 295 7.89 1.52 1.96
N CYS A 296 8.95 1.13 2.66
CA CYS A 296 9.92 0.14 2.20
C CYS A 296 9.27 -1.25 2.01
N PHE A 297 8.44 -1.66 2.98
CA PHE A 297 7.64 -2.88 2.89
C PHE A 297 6.77 -2.88 1.63
N ASN A 298 6.06 -1.78 1.35
CA ASN A 298 5.26 -1.64 0.13
C ASN A 298 6.11 -1.69 -1.14
N VAL A 299 7.31 -1.09 -1.15
CA VAL A 299 8.23 -1.20 -2.30
C VAL A 299 8.61 -2.66 -2.54
N ILE A 300 9.04 -3.39 -1.50
CA ILE A 300 9.48 -4.79 -1.61
C ILE A 300 8.34 -5.70 -2.06
N CYS A 301 7.18 -5.60 -1.40
CA CYS A 301 6.02 -6.43 -1.70
C CYS A 301 5.40 -6.08 -3.06
N GLY A 302 5.41 -4.81 -3.46
CA GLY A 302 5.00 -4.38 -4.80
C GLY A 302 5.93 -4.90 -5.89
N LEU A 303 7.25 -4.98 -5.65
CA LEU A 303 8.19 -5.63 -6.58
C LEU A 303 7.83 -7.11 -6.75
N LEU A 304 7.57 -7.80 -5.65
CA LEU A 304 7.20 -9.21 -5.67
C LEU A 304 5.92 -9.44 -6.49
N SER A 305 4.88 -8.63 -6.28
CA SER A 305 3.63 -8.71 -7.06
C SER A 305 3.86 -8.41 -8.55
N ILE A 306 4.64 -7.37 -8.89
CA ILE A 306 4.94 -7.05 -10.29
C ILE A 306 5.68 -8.21 -10.97
N LEU A 307 6.64 -8.84 -10.29
CA LEU A 307 7.35 -10.01 -10.83
C LEU A 307 6.40 -11.20 -11.04
N ALA A 308 5.42 -11.41 -10.16
CA ALA A 308 4.38 -12.43 -10.35
C ALA A 308 3.53 -12.14 -11.60
N VAL A 309 3.05 -10.90 -11.78
CA VAL A 309 2.30 -10.47 -12.98
C VAL A 309 3.13 -10.62 -14.25
N ILE A 310 4.42 -10.24 -14.23
CA ILE A 310 5.31 -10.40 -15.38
C ILE A 310 5.49 -11.87 -15.70
N SER A 311 5.73 -12.71 -14.69
CA SER A 311 5.90 -14.16 -14.89
C SER A 311 4.67 -14.78 -15.54
N PHE A 312 3.48 -14.43 -15.04
CA PHE A 312 2.20 -14.83 -15.63
C PHE A 312 2.03 -14.31 -17.07
N THR A 313 2.35 -13.04 -17.32
CA THR A 313 2.24 -12.44 -18.66
C THR A 313 3.20 -13.07 -19.66
N VAL A 314 4.43 -13.39 -19.25
CA VAL A 314 5.41 -14.12 -20.07
C VAL A 314 4.90 -15.53 -20.37
N PHE A 315 4.28 -16.21 -19.41
CA PHE A 315 3.63 -17.50 -19.62
C PHE A 315 2.53 -17.40 -20.68
N LEU A 316 1.61 -16.44 -20.57
CA LEU A 316 0.59 -16.18 -21.58
C LEU A 316 1.20 -15.90 -22.95
N SER A 317 2.23 -15.04 -23.01
CA SER A 317 2.93 -14.67 -24.24
C SER A 317 3.55 -15.88 -24.92
N SER A 318 4.06 -16.86 -24.15
CA SER A 318 4.62 -18.09 -24.72
C SER A 318 3.57 -19.02 -25.36
N ARG A 319 2.30 -18.93 -24.93
CA ARG A 319 1.19 -19.80 -25.36
C ARG A 319 0.36 -19.19 -26.48
N ILE A 320 0.15 -17.88 -26.43
CA ILE A 320 -0.77 -17.16 -27.31
C ILE A 320 -0.01 -16.65 -28.54
N LYS A 321 -0.65 -16.67 -29.71
CA LYS A 321 -0.02 -16.28 -30.98
C LYS A 321 -0.04 -14.78 -31.25
N THR A 322 -1.06 -14.08 -30.77
CA THR A 322 -1.30 -12.66 -31.08
C THR A 322 -0.98 -11.78 -29.88
N ILE A 323 -0.36 -10.63 -30.13
CA ILE A 323 -0.07 -9.63 -29.08
C ILE A 323 -1.39 -9.17 -28.43
N ALA A 324 -2.42 -8.88 -29.24
CA ALA A 324 -3.70 -8.38 -28.76
C ALA A 324 -4.37 -9.33 -27.75
N SER A 325 -4.54 -10.61 -28.08
CA SER A 325 -5.19 -11.57 -27.17
C SER A 325 -4.36 -11.83 -25.91
N CYS A 326 -3.03 -11.87 -26.03
CA CYS A 326 -2.15 -11.98 -24.89
C CYS A 326 -2.30 -10.78 -23.94
N LEU A 327 -2.31 -9.58 -24.49
CA LEU A 327 -2.42 -8.35 -23.73
C LEU A 327 -3.79 -8.24 -23.05
N SER A 328 -4.89 -8.54 -23.76
CA SER A 328 -6.24 -8.48 -23.20
C SER A 328 -6.39 -9.41 -22.00
N ILE A 329 -5.91 -10.66 -22.09
CA ILE A 329 -5.98 -11.60 -20.96
C ILE A 329 -5.08 -11.14 -19.83
N ALA A 330 -3.85 -10.69 -20.12
CA ALA A 330 -2.93 -10.24 -19.07
C ALA A 330 -3.48 -9.02 -18.31
N LEU A 331 -4.05 -8.05 -19.01
CA LEU A 331 -4.69 -6.89 -18.39
C LEU A 331 -5.95 -7.26 -17.62
N LEU A 332 -6.77 -8.20 -18.12
CA LEU A 332 -7.92 -8.71 -17.38
C LEU A 332 -7.49 -9.27 -16.02
N PHE A 333 -6.47 -10.13 -15.99
CA PHE A 333 -5.93 -10.67 -14.74
C PHE A 333 -5.21 -9.62 -13.88
N GLY A 334 -4.69 -8.55 -14.49
CA GLY A 334 -4.18 -7.38 -13.78
C GLY A 334 -5.27 -6.61 -13.02
N LEU A 335 -6.48 -6.56 -13.56
CA LEU A 335 -7.63 -5.85 -12.96
C LEU A 335 -8.54 -6.77 -12.12
N LEU A 336 -8.46 -8.08 -12.34
CA LEU A 336 -9.34 -9.07 -11.72
C LEU A 336 -9.37 -9.02 -10.18
N PRO A 337 -8.25 -8.81 -9.45
CA PRO A 337 -8.29 -8.68 -7.99
C PRO A 337 -9.24 -7.58 -7.50
N ILE A 338 -9.23 -6.43 -8.18
CA ILE A 338 -10.10 -5.28 -7.85
C ILE A 338 -11.57 -5.65 -8.09
N VAL A 339 -11.85 -6.31 -9.22
CA VAL A 339 -13.21 -6.76 -9.55
C VAL A 339 -13.71 -7.78 -8.52
N ILE A 340 -12.87 -8.72 -8.10
CA ILE A 340 -13.22 -9.72 -7.08
C ILE A 340 -13.50 -9.06 -5.75
N TYR A 341 -12.65 -8.14 -5.31
CA TYR A 341 -12.85 -7.37 -4.07
C TYR A 341 -14.19 -6.62 -4.07
N MET A 342 -14.59 -6.03 -5.20
CA MET A 342 -15.86 -5.30 -5.31
C MET A 342 -17.10 -6.20 -5.42
N MET A 343 -16.95 -7.40 -5.99
CA MET A 343 -18.10 -8.25 -6.35
C MET A 343 -18.42 -9.32 -5.29
N PHE A 344 -17.41 -9.81 -4.56
CA PHE A 344 -17.57 -10.93 -3.66
C PHE A 344 -17.54 -10.48 -2.18
N PRO A 345 -18.27 -11.19 -1.29
CA PRO A 345 -18.12 -11.01 0.16
C PRO A 345 -16.67 -11.23 0.61
N SER A 346 -16.23 -10.55 1.66
CA SER A 346 -14.86 -10.60 2.18
C SER A 346 -14.35 -12.02 2.40
N GLU A 347 -15.17 -12.90 2.99
CA GLU A 347 -14.82 -14.30 3.28
C GLU A 347 -14.35 -15.08 2.04
N ILE A 348 -14.91 -14.80 0.86
CA ILE A 348 -14.55 -15.46 -0.40
C ILE A 348 -13.53 -14.61 -1.17
N GLY A 349 -13.73 -13.29 -1.18
CA GLY A 349 -12.87 -12.34 -1.87
C GLY A 349 -11.41 -12.47 -1.45
N ILE A 350 -11.14 -12.47 -0.14
CA ILE A 350 -9.79 -12.57 0.43
C ILE A 350 -9.05 -13.83 -0.06
N TRP A 351 -9.74 -14.95 -0.18
CA TRP A 351 -9.17 -16.19 -0.69
C TRP A 351 -8.83 -16.12 -2.18
N LEU A 352 -9.68 -15.46 -2.96
CA LEU A 352 -9.52 -15.39 -4.40
C LEU A 352 -8.47 -14.35 -4.81
N TYR A 353 -8.57 -13.10 -4.35
CA TYR A 353 -7.70 -12.04 -4.84
C TYR A 353 -6.26 -12.15 -4.33
N SER A 354 -6.04 -12.75 -3.15
CA SER A 354 -4.71 -12.82 -2.52
C SER A 354 -3.73 -13.74 -3.26
N ILE A 355 -4.23 -14.71 -4.03
CA ILE A 355 -3.43 -15.62 -4.87
C ILE A 355 -3.48 -15.27 -6.36
N LEU A 356 -4.12 -14.16 -6.73
CA LEU A 356 -4.02 -13.66 -8.09
C LEU A 356 -2.71 -12.88 -8.25
N PRO A 357 -2.01 -13.01 -9.39
CA PRO A 357 -0.69 -12.39 -9.58
C PRO A 357 -0.65 -10.88 -9.30
N ALA A 358 -1.76 -10.18 -9.57
CA ALA A 358 -1.88 -8.74 -9.37
C ALA A 358 -2.51 -8.34 -8.03
N GLY A 359 -2.84 -9.28 -7.14
CA GLY A 359 -3.53 -9.00 -5.88
C GLY A 359 -2.82 -7.93 -5.04
N GLY A 360 -1.51 -8.08 -4.84
CA GLY A 360 -0.70 -7.17 -4.02
C GLY A 360 -0.45 -5.78 -4.59
N THR A 361 -0.80 -5.55 -5.85
CA THR A 361 -0.74 -4.23 -6.49
C THR A 361 -2.12 -3.70 -6.91
N GLY A 362 -3.19 -4.47 -6.71
CA GLY A 362 -4.55 -3.99 -6.89
C GLY A 362 -4.86 -2.97 -5.80
N LEU A 363 -5.43 -1.82 -6.18
CA LEU A 363 -5.57 -0.63 -5.32
C LEU A 363 -6.06 -1.00 -3.91
N GLN A 364 -7.31 -1.48 -3.79
CA GLN A 364 -7.90 -1.89 -2.51
C GLN A 364 -7.32 -3.19 -1.97
N THR A 365 -6.85 -4.09 -2.83
CA THR A 365 -6.31 -5.40 -2.44
C THR A 365 -4.81 -5.36 -2.11
N SER A 366 -4.21 -4.18 -2.05
CA SER A 366 -2.77 -3.99 -2.02
C SER A 366 -2.14 -4.50 -0.72
N PHE A 367 -0.83 -4.69 -0.74
CA PHE A 367 -0.09 -5.07 0.47
C PHE A 367 -0.21 -4.05 1.61
N LEU A 368 -0.41 -2.77 1.31
CA LEU A 368 -0.63 -1.75 2.33
C LEU A 368 -1.94 -2.04 3.08
N TYR A 369 -3.05 -2.19 2.36
CA TYR A 369 -4.34 -2.44 2.99
C TYR A 369 -4.39 -3.80 3.67
N ALA A 370 -3.83 -4.84 3.04
CA ALA A 370 -3.66 -6.13 3.69
C ALA A 370 -2.84 -6.05 4.99
N ALA A 371 -1.92 -5.09 5.12
CA ALA A 371 -1.13 -4.87 6.32
C ALA A 371 -1.83 -3.99 7.37
N THR A 372 -2.73 -3.10 6.95
CA THR A 372 -3.51 -2.22 7.84
C THR A 372 -4.86 -2.83 8.25
N GLU A 373 -5.30 -3.88 7.59
CA GLU A 373 -6.55 -4.60 7.89
C GLU A 373 -6.28 -5.84 8.75
N PHE A 374 -7.35 -6.39 9.34
CA PHE A 374 -7.31 -7.52 10.28
C PHE A 374 -7.69 -8.86 9.62
N ASP A 375 -7.28 -9.03 8.37
CA ASP A 375 -7.65 -10.18 7.55
C ASP A 375 -6.67 -11.34 7.63
N PHE A 376 -7.24 -12.55 7.66
CA PHE A 376 -6.51 -13.81 7.78
C PHE A 376 -7.09 -14.87 6.85
N TRP A 377 -6.22 -15.72 6.33
CA TRP A 377 -6.63 -17.02 5.81
C TRP A 377 -6.84 -18.00 6.96
N ASN A 378 -8.10 -18.35 7.19
CA ASN A 378 -8.53 -19.29 8.21
C ASN A 378 -8.65 -20.70 7.63
N ILE A 379 -7.71 -21.58 7.98
CA ILE A 379 -7.64 -22.98 7.51
C ILE A 379 -7.76 -23.92 8.71
N GLY A 380 -9.00 -24.29 9.04
CA GLY A 380 -9.28 -25.07 10.25
C GLY A 380 -8.80 -24.32 11.50
N ASN A 381 -7.82 -24.89 12.21
CA ASN A 381 -7.23 -24.31 13.42
C ASN A 381 -5.98 -23.45 13.14
N ILE A 382 -5.67 -23.15 11.89
CA ILE A 382 -4.52 -22.34 11.49
C ILE A 382 -5.04 -21.03 10.91
N ALA A 383 -4.45 -19.91 11.34
CA ALA A 383 -4.69 -18.60 10.76
C ALA A 383 -3.37 -18.01 10.23
N ILE A 384 -3.37 -17.62 8.96
CA ILE A 384 -2.21 -17.00 8.30
C ILE A 384 -2.59 -15.57 7.96
N TRP A 385 -1.81 -14.61 8.45
CA TRP A 385 -2.07 -13.19 8.20
C TRP A 385 -1.93 -12.86 6.70
N LEU A 386 -2.86 -12.08 6.17
CA LEU A 386 -3.04 -11.91 4.73
C LEU A 386 -1.77 -11.49 3.95
N PRO A 387 -0.94 -10.54 4.42
CA PRO A 387 0.31 -10.20 3.74
C PRO A 387 1.28 -11.38 3.59
N HIS A 388 1.30 -12.30 4.56
CA HIS A 388 2.15 -13.48 4.48
C HIS A 388 1.63 -14.48 3.43
N VAL A 389 0.31 -14.61 3.30
CA VAL A 389 -0.32 -15.42 2.25
C VAL A 389 0.06 -14.90 0.88
N MET A 390 -0.14 -13.61 0.64
CA MET A 390 0.14 -12.96 -0.64
C MET A 390 1.61 -13.09 -1.01
N ALA A 391 2.52 -12.82 -0.07
CA ALA A 391 3.95 -12.99 -0.30
C ALA A 391 4.33 -14.46 -0.61
N GLY A 392 3.73 -15.41 0.10
CA GLY A 392 3.92 -16.85 -0.15
C GLY A 392 3.42 -17.27 -1.54
N ALA A 393 2.23 -16.82 -1.94
CA ALA A 393 1.64 -17.11 -3.24
C ALA A 393 2.54 -16.60 -4.38
N TYR A 394 2.98 -15.34 -4.32
CA TYR A 394 3.81 -14.75 -5.36
C TYR A 394 5.20 -15.37 -5.44
N THR A 395 5.77 -15.79 -4.31
CA THR A 395 7.03 -16.54 -4.28
C THR A 395 6.92 -17.88 -5.01
N ILE A 396 5.75 -18.52 -5.01
CA ILE A 396 5.47 -19.77 -5.72
C ILE A 396 5.13 -19.51 -7.19
N GLU A 397 4.31 -18.50 -7.47
CA GLU A 397 3.84 -18.16 -8.81
C GLU A 397 4.97 -17.76 -9.76
N ILE A 398 5.94 -16.97 -9.28
CA ILE A 398 7.06 -16.50 -10.10
C ILE A 398 7.83 -17.66 -10.76
N PRO A 399 8.38 -18.64 -10.02
CA PRO A 399 9.07 -19.77 -10.64
C PRO A 399 8.11 -20.71 -11.39
N LEU A 400 6.86 -20.87 -10.91
CA LEU A 400 5.86 -21.72 -11.57
C LEU A 400 5.55 -21.22 -12.98
N PHE A 401 5.15 -19.97 -13.13
CA PHE A 401 4.84 -19.40 -14.44
C PHE A 401 6.08 -19.27 -15.33
N GLY A 402 7.25 -19.00 -14.75
CA GLY A 402 8.52 -19.04 -15.48
C GLY A 402 8.80 -20.42 -16.09
N PHE A 403 8.62 -21.48 -15.30
CA PHE A 403 8.76 -22.86 -15.78
C PHE A 403 7.71 -23.21 -16.85
N LEU A 404 6.45 -22.84 -16.62
CA LEU A 404 5.36 -23.08 -17.58
C LEU A 404 5.60 -22.34 -18.89
N ALA A 405 6.16 -21.13 -18.86
CA ALA A 405 6.53 -20.36 -20.05
C ALA A 405 7.61 -21.06 -20.87
N VAL A 406 8.68 -21.55 -20.22
CA VAL A 406 9.76 -22.31 -20.89
C VAL A 406 9.23 -23.61 -21.48
N SER A 407 8.43 -24.36 -20.72
CA SER A 407 7.84 -25.62 -21.15
C SER A 407 6.89 -25.43 -22.35
N SER A 408 6.07 -24.39 -22.29
CA SER A 408 5.18 -23.96 -23.37
C SER A 408 5.94 -23.63 -24.64
N TYR A 409 6.93 -22.74 -24.54
CA TYR A 409 7.75 -22.32 -25.68
C TYR A 409 8.44 -23.52 -26.34
N ASN A 410 8.98 -24.46 -25.56
CA ASN A 410 9.62 -25.66 -26.10
C ASN A 410 8.65 -26.62 -26.80
N LYS A 411 7.41 -26.74 -26.31
CA LYS A 411 6.37 -27.62 -26.89
C LYS A 411 5.65 -27.00 -28.08
N TYR A 412 5.83 -25.72 -28.33
CA TYR A 412 5.21 -25.03 -29.46
C TYR A 412 5.60 -25.71 -30.78
N LYS A 413 4.60 -26.29 -31.45
CA LYS A 413 4.68 -26.83 -32.82
C LYS A 413 3.66 -26.07 -33.65
N ARG A 414 4.10 -25.48 -34.76
CA ARG A 414 3.20 -24.92 -35.76
C ARG A 414 2.41 -26.11 -36.36
N LYS A 415 1.08 -26.10 -36.22
CA LYS A 415 0.20 -26.89 -37.08
C LYS A 415 0.11 -26.19 -38.42
#